data_AF-A0A1A2Z507-F1
#
_entry.id   AF-A0A1A2Z507-F1
#
_cell.length_a   1.000
_cell.length_b   1.000
_cell.length_c   1.000
_cell.angle_alpha   90.00
_cell.angle_beta   90.00
_cell.angle_gamma   90.00
#
_symmetry.space_group_name_H-M   'P 1'
#
loop_
_entity.id
_entity.type
_entity.pdbx_description
1 polymer ?
#
loop_
_entity_poly.entity_id
_entity_poly.type
_entity_poly.pdbx_seq_one_letter_code
_entity_poly.pdbx_strand_id
1 'polypeptide(L)'
;MQLSQVGFDGRGAWPEGPDAIRGYLEEALTRIGITDAPARGHWIEGMMTIADHEAQFHSGAINLSDSNAYGPSQLDGAPLHATRGPWQVMPDTFAAFHQAGTSNSAWDPVAAACASINYQMRRYGVSRDGSNQRMLVGQANPGIRQGY
;
A
#
# COMPACT_ATOMS: atom_id res chain seq x y z
N MET A 1 -13.79 -6.15 2.46
CA MET A 1 -14.64 -6.40 1.27
C MET A 1 -14.30 -7.76 0.67
N GLN A 2 -15.10 -8.30 -0.26
CA GLN A 2 -14.73 -9.54 -0.98
C GLN A 2 -13.75 -9.23 -2.12
N LEU A 3 -12.90 -10.19 -2.49
CA LEU A 3 -11.94 -10.04 -3.60
C LEU A 3 -12.64 -9.72 -4.94
N SER A 4 -13.82 -10.29 -5.16
CA SER A 4 -14.67 -10.03 -6.34
C SER A 4 -15.16 -8.59 -6.45
N GLN A 5 -15.03 -7.79 -5.40
CA GLN A 5 -15.44 -6.38 -5.37
C GLN A 5 -14.27 -5.43 -5.65
N VAL A 6 -13.03 -5.94 -5.78
CA VAL A 6 -11.85 -5.11 -6.05
C VAL A 6 -11.90 -4.59 -7.49
N GLY A 7 -11.76 -3.27 -7.64
CA GLY A 7 -11.64 -2.61 -8.93
C GLY A 7 -10.20 -2.61 -9.44
N PHE A 8 -10.04 -2.75 -10.76
CA PHE A 8 -8.74 -2.78 -11.45
C PHE A 8 -8.61 -1.68 -12.52
N ASP A 9 -9.51 -0.71 -12.50
CA ASP A 9 -9.46 0.51 -13.29
C ASP A 9 -8.62 1.61 -12.60
N GLY A 10 -8.13 2.58 -13.37
CA GLY A 10 -7.44 3.76 -12.83
C GLY A 10 -5.91 3.67 -12.76
N ARG A 11 -5.31 2.62 -13.32
CA ARG A 11 -3.84 2.52 -13.43
C ARG A 11 -3.27 3.74 -14.19
N GLY A 12 -2.29 4.41 -13.59
CA GLY A 12 -1.62 5.59 -14.19
C GLY A 12 -2.43 6.88 -14.15
N ALA A 13 -3.60 6.91 -13.49
CA ALA A 13 -4.40 8.11 -13.33
C ALA A 13 -3.92 9.02 -12.17
N TRP A 14 -3.01 8.53 -11.33
CA TRP A 14 -2.58 9.19 -10.10
C TRP A 14 -1.17 9.77 -10.25
N PRO A 15 -0.95 11.04 -9.86
CA PRO A 15 0.39 11.62 -9.75
C PRO A 15 1.40 10.71 -9.02
N GLU A 16 2.64 10.75 -9.49
CA GLU A 16 3.74 9.93 -8.98
C GLU A 16 4.78 10.79 -8.26
N GLY A 17 5.74 10.13 -7.62
CA GLY A 17 6.86 10.77 -6.95
C GLY A 17 6.61 11.06 -5.46
N PRO A 18 7.68 11.42 -4.73
CA PRO A 18 7.65 11.45 -3.26
C PRO A 18 6.54 12.34 -2.67
N ASP A 19 6.32 13.51 -3.25
CA ASP A 19 5.33 14.46 -2.75
C ASP A 19 3.89 13.96 -2.93
N ALA A 20 3.59 13.35 -4.08
CA ALA A 20 2.28 12.77 -4.34
C ALA A 20 2.00 11.59 -3.40
N ILE A 21 2.96 10.66 -3.28
CA ILE A 21 2.84 9.50 -2.39
C ILE A 21 2.67 9.92 -0.93
N ARG A 22 3.43 10.93 -0.48
CA ARG A 22 3.25 11.50 0.86
C ARG A 22 1.85 12.08 1.04
N GLY A 23 1.33 12.82 0.06
CA GLY A 23 -0.02 13.38 0.10
C GLY A 23 -1.11 12.31 0.26
N TYR A 24 -1.02 11.21 -0.50
CA TYR A 24 -1.96 10.09 -0.37
C TYR A 24 -1.89 9.41 0.98
N LEU A 25 -0.68 9.27 1.53
CA LEU A 25 -0.48 8.68 2.84
C LEU A 25 -1.02 9.57 3.97
N GLU A 26 -0.83 10.88 3.89
CA GLU A 26 -1.40 11.82 4.85
C GLU A 26 -2.94 11.75 4.86
N GLU A 27 -3.58 11.64 3.68
CA GLU A 27 -5.02 11.42 3.57
C GLU A 27 -5.43 10.04 4.11
N ALA A 28 -4.68 8.99 3.81
CA ALA A 28 -4.95 7.64 4.31
C ALA A 28 -4.90 7.57 5.85
N LEU A 29 -3.93 8.24 6.47
CA LEU A 29 -3.84 8.36 7.93
C LEU A 29 -5.05 9.10 8.51
N THR A 30 -5.54 10.14 7.83
CA THR A 30 -6.80 10.81 8.19
C THR A 30 -7.99 9.85 8.12
N ARG A 31 -8.12 9.06 7.06
CA ARG A 31 -9.21 8.06 6.88
C ARG A 31 -9.17 6.96 7.93
N ILE A 32 -7.98 6.53 8.36
CA ILE A 32 -7.80 5.54 9.43
C ILE A 32 -8.03 6.15 10.83
N GLY A 33 -8.04 7.48 10.94
CA GLY A 33 -8.19 8.21 12.21
C GLY A 33 -6.90 8.27 13.03
N ILE A 34 -5.74 8.34 12.37
CA ILE A 34 -4.44 8.62 13.00
C ILE A 34 -4.16 10.11 12.83
N THR A 35 -4.51 10.88 13.86
CA THR A 35 -4.46 12.35 13.85
C THR A 35 -3.29 12.93 14.64
N ASP A 36 -2.73 12.16 15.58
CA ASP A 36 -1.59 12.59 16.39
C ASP A 36 -0.32 12.76 15.55
N ALA A 37 0.35 13.91 15.69
CA ALA A 37 1.47 14.28 14.81
C ALA A 37 2.68 13.32 14.92
N PRO A 38 3.15 12.92 16.14
CA PRO A 38 4.14 11.86 16.28
C PRO A 38 3.75 10.56 15.58
N ALA A 39 2.52 10.07 15.79
CA ALA A 39 2.06 8.84 15.16
C ALA A 39 2.08 8.92 13.63
N ARG A 40 1.62 10.05 13.06
CA ARG A 40 1.68 10.30 11.61
C ARG A 40 3.11 10.29 11.11
N GLY A 41 4.02 10.93 11.84
CA GLY A 41 5.45 10.96 11.53
C GLY A 41 6.03 9.57 11.36
N HIS A 42 5.82 8.67 12.34
CA HIS A 42 6.33 7.29 12.26
C HIS A 42 5.79 6.52 11.05
N TRP A 43 4.48 6.59 10.80
CA TRP A 43 3.88 5.90 9.65
C TRP A 43 4.39 6.45 8.32
N ILE A 44 4.51 7.78 8.19
CA ILE A 44 5.03 8.42 6.99
C ILE A 44 6.46 7.96 6.72
N GLU A 45 7.28 7.97 7.76
CA GLU A 45 8.66 7.55 7.69
C GLU A 45 8.84 6.11 7.19
N GLY A 46 8.07 5.15 7.70
CA GLY A 46 8.20 3.75 7.27
C GLY A 46 7.53 3.47 5.93
N MET A 47 6.34 4.01 5.69
CA MET A 47 5.60 3.79 4.44
C MET A 47 6.26 4.47 3.24
N MET A 48 6.92 5.62 3.41
CA MET A 48 7.71 6.24 2.34
C MET A 48 8.94 5.41 1.99
N THR A 49 9.57 4.76 2.97
CA THR A 49 10.66 3.80 2.72
C THR A 49 10.17 2.60 1.91
N ILE A 50 9.02 2.02 2.27
CA ILE A 50 8.42 0.92 1.48
C ILE A 50 8.15 1.39 0.05
N ALA A 51 7.54 2.57 -0.14
CA ALA A 51 7.22 3.07 -1.47
C ALA A 51 8.43 3.35 -2.36
N ASP A 52 9.57 3.78 -1.79
CA ASP A 52 10.84 3.89 -2.49
C ASP A 52 11.34 2.51 -2.94
N HIS A 53 11.39 1.57 -1.99
CA HIS A 53 11.97 0.24 -2.22
C HIS A 53 11.16 -0.61 -3.20
N GLU A 54 9.84 -0.56 -3.08
CA GLU A 54 8.93 -1.45 -3.81
C GLU A 54 8.57 -0.92 -5.20
N ALA A 55 8.57 0.40 -5.37
CA ALA A 55 8.00 1.02 -6.56
C ALA A 55 8.73 2.29 -7.01
N GLN A 56 9.78 2.74 -6.32
CA GLN A 56 10.46 4.02 -6.59
C GLN A 56 9.45 5.19 -6.71
N PHE A 57 8.41 5.16 -5.87
CA PHE A 57 7.29 6.13 -5.87
C PHE A 57 6.40 6.17 -7.12
N HIS A 58 6.43 5.15 -7.98
CA HIS A 58 5.49 5.03 -9.11
C HIS A 58 4.12 4.54 -8.62
N SER A 59 3.07 5.31 -8.91
CA SER A 59 1.69 4.98 -8.50
C SER A 59 1.10 3.87 -9.37
N GLY A 60 1.57 3.75 -10.62
CA GLY A 60 1.14 2.73 -11.59
C GLY A 60 1.96 1.42 -11.58
N ALA A 61 2.81 1.23 -10.56
CA ALA A 61 3.70 0.07 -10.45
C ALA A 61 2.92 -1.26 -10.31
N ILE A 62 3.40 -2.30 -10.98
CA ILE A 62 2.86 -3.66 -10.90
C ILE A 62 3.97 -4.68 -10.99
N ASN A 63 3.92 -5.70 -10.13
CA ASN A 63 4.86 -6.81 -10.21
C ASN A 63 4.24 -7.98 -11.01
N LEU A 64 4.93 -8.39 -12.08
CA LEU A 64 4.50 -9.49 -12.96
C LEU A 64 5.47 -10.68 -12.94
N SER A 65 6.59 -10.56 -12.22
CA SER A 65 7.68 -11.54 -12.26
C SER A 65 7.78 -12.41 -11.01
N ASP A 66 7.09 -12.06 -9.93
CA ASP A 66 7.12 -12.83 -8.68
C ASP A 66 6.09 -13.98 -8.66
N SER A 67 6.14 -14.78 -7.60
CA SER A 67 5.22 -15.92 -7.43
C SER A 67 3.77 -15.51 -7.17
N ASN A 68 3.48 -14.22 -6.96
CA ASN A 68 2.13 -13.69 -6.77
C ASN A 68 1.46 -13.33 -8.10
N ALA A 69 2.20 -13.25 -9.21
CA ALA A 69 1.67 -12.95 -10.53
C ALA A 69 0.89 -14.13 -11.18
N TYR A 70 -0.19 -14.58 -10.54
CA TYR A 70 -1.09 -15.64 -11.03
C TYR A 70 -2.58 -15.27 -10.90
N GLY A 71 -3.44 -16.12 -11.46
CA GLY A 71 -4.89 -15.93 -11.48
C GLY A 71 -5.40 -15.34 -12.80
N PRO A 72 -6.73 -15.12 -12.91
CA PRO A 72 -7.33 -14.58 -14.13
C PRO A 72 -6.83 -13.17 -14.42
N SER A 73 -6.65 -12.83 -15.70
CA SER A 73 -6.30 -11.48 -16.13
C SER A 73 -7.40 -10.47 -15.76
N GLN A 74 -6.98 -9.31 -15.27
CA GLN A 74 -7.85 -8.20 -14.88
C GLN A 74 -7.84 -7.08 -15.93
N LEU A 75 -8.63 -6.03 -15.71
CA LEU A 75 -8.78 -4.90 -16.64
C LEU A 75 -7.45 -4.18 -16.95
N ASP A 76 -6.51 -4.19 -16.00
CA ASP A 76 -5.17 -3.63 -16.15
C ASP A 76 -4.18 -4.56 -16.91
N GLY A 77 -4.68 -5.69 -17.40
CA GLY A 77 -3.93 -6.70 -18.16
C GLY A 77 -3.15 -7.69 -17.29
N ALA A 78 -3.06 -7.47 -15.98
CA ALA A 78 -2.26 -8.29 -15.08
C ALA A 78 -3.06 -9.39 -14.38
N PRO A 79 -2.40 -10.45 -13.88
CA PRO A 79 -3.05 -11.47 -13.09
C PRO A 79 -3.72 -10.90 -11.83
N LEU A 80 -4.80 -11.55 -11.38
CA LEU A 80 -5.57 -11.13 -10.20
C LEU A 80 -4.70 -10.91 -8.98
N HIS A 81 -3.74 -11.79 -8.71
CA HIS A 81 -2.98 -11.77 -7.46
C HIS A 81 -1.68 -10.94 -7.53
N ALA A 82 -1.37 -10.35 -8.68
CA ALA A 82 -0.21 -9.48 -8.85
C ALA A 82 -0.25 -8.27 -7.89
N THR A 83 0.86 -7.93 -7.25
CA THR A 83 0.94 -6.76 -6.37
C THR A 83 0.93 -5.45 -7.16
N ARG A 84 0.25 -4.44 -6.62
CA ARG A 84 -0.01 -3.17 -7.33
C ARG A 84 0.30 -1.95 -6.46
N GLY A 85 0.61 -0.85 -7.14
CA GLY A 85 0.76 0.48 -6.57
C GLY A 85 2.05 0.68 -5.77
N PRO A 86 2.17 1.84 -5.08
CA PRO A 86 3.40 2.25 -4.40
C PRO A 86 3.87 1.28 -3.32
N TRP A 87 2.94 0.65 -2.61
CA TRP A 87 3.24 -0.28 -1.52
C TRP A 87 3.11 -1.75 -1.92
N GLN A 88 3.03 -2.04 -3.22
CA GLN A 88 2.94 -3.39 -3.77
C GLN A 88 1.92 -4.27 -3.02
N VAL A 89 0.69 -3.77 -2.90
CA VAL A 89 -0.38 -4.45 -2.17
C VAL A 89 -1.03 -5.49 -3.09
N MET A 90 -1.10 -6.75 -2.63
CA MET A 90 -1.85 -7.80 -3.29
C MET A 90 -3.36 -7.53 -3.18
N PRO A 91 -4.17 -7.75 -4.24
CA PRO A 91 -5.62 -7.55 -4.19
C PRO A 91 -6.35 -8.32 -3.08
N ASP A 92 -5.89 -9.51 -2.71
CA ASP A 92 -6.40 -10.29 -1.57
C ASP A 92 -6.20 -9.53 -0.25
N THR A 93 -4.99 -8.99 -0.05
CA THR A 93 -4.67 -8.13 1.11
C THR A 93 -5.49 -6.85 1.06
N PHE A 94 -5.60 -6.21 -0.11
CA PHE A 94 -6.44 -5.03 -0.26
C PHE A 94 -7.88 -5.31 0.16
N ALA A 95 -8.48 -6.41 -0.32
CA ALA A 95 -9.85 -6.78 0.00
C ALA A 95 -10.05 -7.09 1.49
N ALA A 96 -9.14 -7.86 2.08
CA ALA A 96 -9.21 -8.29 3.48
C ALA A 96 -9.00 -7.13 4.47
N PHE A 97 -8.20 -6.12 4.10
CA PHE A 97 -7.82 -5.01 4.98
C PHE A 97 -8.34 -3.65 4.53
N HIS A 98 -9.25 -3.64 3.55
CA HIS A 98 -9.89 -2.44 3.00
C HIS A 98 -10.45 -1.54 4.10
N GLN A 99 -10.24 -0.23 3.95
CA GLN A 99 -10.77 0.78 4.85
C GLN A 99 -12.14 1.25 4.36
N ALA A 100 -13.18 1.01 5.16
CA ALA A 100 -14.52 1.48 4.84
C ALA A 100 -14.52 3.00 4.59
N GLY A 101 -15.22 3.43 3.52
CA GLY A 101 -15.29 4.83 3.11
C GLY A 101 -14.16 5.29 2.15
N THR A 102 -13.28 4.39 1.71
CA THR A 102 -12.36 4.64 0.58
C THR A 102 -12.82 3.90 -0.68
N SER A 103 -12.19 4.21 -1.82
CA SER A 103 -12.44 3.52 -3.09
C SER A 103 -12.22 2.01 -2.99
N ASN A 104 -12.91 1.24 -3.83
CA ASN A 104 -12.68 -0.20 -3.99
C ASN A 104 -11.60 -0.51 -5.05
N SER A 105 -11.07 0.50 -5.75
CA SER A 105 -10.02 0.30 -6.75
C SER A 105 -8.67 0.02 -6.07
N ALA A 106 -7.99 -1.04 -6.50
CA ALA A 106 -6.61 -1.35 -6.09
C ALA A 106 -5.60 -0.32 -6.63
N TRP A 107 -6.00 0.53 -7.57
CA TRP A 107 -5.19 1.62 -8.11
C TRP A 107 -5.39 2.95 -7.38
N ASP A 108 -6.34 3.07 -6.45
CA ASP A 108 -6.45 4.23 -5.57
C ASP A 108 -5.36 4.17 -4.47
N PRO A 109 -4.34 5.04 -4.51
CA PRO A 109 -3.22 4.98 -3.57
C PRO A 109 -3.65 5.32 -2.14
N VAL A 110 -4.71 6.09 -1.92
CA VAL A 110 -5.24 6.35 -0.57
C VAL A 110 -5.85 5.07 -0.01
N ALA A 111 -6.69 4.38 -0.79
CA ALA A 111 -7.30 3.12 -0.37
C ALA A 111 -6.24 2.03 -0.14
N ALA A 112 -5.23 1.93 -1.03
CA ALA A 112 -4.14 0.97 -0.92
C ALA A 112 -3.24 1.25 0.29
N ALA A 113 -2.93 2.52 0.59
CA ALA A 113 -2.22 2.91 1.80
C ALA A 113 -2.98 2.49 3.06
N CYS A 114 -4.29 2.76 3.10
CA CYS A 114 -5.11 2.34 4.23
C CYS A 114 -5.08 0.82 4.44
N ALA A 115 -5.24 0.05 3.37
CA ALA A 115 -5.19 -1.41 3.44
C ALA A 115 -3.81 -1.92 3.90
N SER A 116 -2.72 -1.31 3.42
CA SER A 116 -1.35 -1.66 3.86
C SER A 116 -1.13 -1.38 5.34
N ILE A 117 -1.55 -0.21 5.85
CA ILE A 117 -1.44 0.12 7.29
C ILE A 117 -2.27 -0.84 8.14
N ASN A 118 -3.52 -1.11 7.75
CA ASN A 118 -4.40 -2.06 8.43
C ASN A 118 -3.81 -3.48 8.45
N TYR A 119 -3.25 -3.92 7.31
CA TYR A 119 -2.55 -5.20 7.20
C TYR A 119 -1.36 -5.26 8.15
N GLN A 120 -0.51 -4.23 8.18
CA GLN A 120 0.68 -4.21 9.03
C GLN A 120 0.32 -4.24 10.53
N MET A 121 -0.68 -3.45 10.95
CA MET A 121 -1.18 -3.50 12.33
C MET A 121 -1.71 -4.90 12.69
N ARG A 122 -2.48 -5.53 11.80
CA ARG A 122 -3.13 -6.81 12.10
C ARG A 122 -2.20 -8.01 11.98
N ARG A 123 -1.34 -8.05 10.96
CA ARG A 123 -0.50 -9.20 10.62
C ARG A 123 0.83 -9.21 11.37
N TYR A 124 1.43 -8.04 11.54
CA TYR A 124 2.75 -7.90 12.16
C TYR A 124 2.69 -7.36 13.58
N GLY A 125 1.54 -6.84 14.03
CA GLY A 125 1.39 -6.27 15.37
C GLY A 125 2.01 -4.88 15.50
N VAL A 126 2.10 -4.15 14.38
CA VAL A 126 2.53 -2.74 14.42
C VAL A 126 1.56 -1.95 15.28
N SER A 127 2.10 -1.18 16.23
CA SER A 127 1.34 -0.30 17.10
C SER A 127 0.61 0.75 16.26
N ARG A 128 -0.56 1.19 16.73
CA ARG A 128 -1.34 2.23 16.03
C ARG A 128 -0.54 3.53 15.85
N ASP A 129 0.38 3.82 16.77
CA ASP A 129 1.28 4.98 16.69
C ASP A 129 2.46 4.80 15.72
N GLY A 130 2.60 3.64 15.06
CA GLY A 130 3.64 3.33 14.08
C GLY A 130 5.06 3.21 14.65
N SER A 131 5.26 3.40 15.95
CA SER A 131 6.60 3.53 16.56
C SER A 131 7.49 2.29 16.39
N ASN A 132 6.88 1.10 16.28
CA ASN A 132 7.58 -0.17 16.11
C ASN A 132 7.54 -0.71 14.67
N GLN A 133 7.01 0.05 13.69
CA GLN A 133 6.82 -0.43 12.32
C GLN A 133 8.12 -0.93 11.69
N ARG A 134 9.20 -0.13 11.76
CA ARG A 134 10.50 -0.46 11.15
C ARG A 134 11.18 -1.67 11.78
N MET A 135 10.79 -2.06 12.99
CA MET A 135 11.31 -3.26 13.64
C MET A 135 10.58 -4.52 13.17
N LEU A 136 9.29 -4.39 12.86
CA LEU A 136 8.40 -5.53 12.55
C LEU A 136 8.21 -5.74 11.05
N VAL A 137 8.45 -4.71 10.25
CA VAL A 137 8.25 -4.72 8.79
C VAL A 137 9.58 -4.40 8.11
N GLY A 138 10.24 -5.44 7.59
CA GLY A 138 11.58 -5.32 7.00
C GLY A 138 11.68 -4.29 5.86
N GLN A 139 10.65 -4.20 5.01
CA GLN A 139 10.58 -3.24 3.90
C GLN A 139 10.52 -1.77 4.37
N ALA A 140 10.10 -1.52 5.61
CA ALA A 140 10.07 -0.17 6.20
C ALA A 140 11.44 0.25 6.76
N ASN A 141 12.42 -0.66 6.82
CA ASN A 141 13.75 -0.37 7.31
C ASN A 141 14.65 0.18 6.18
N PRO A 142 15.16 1.43 6.26
CA PRO A 142 15.98 2.02 5.20
C PRO A 142 17.32 1.30 4.99
N GLY A 143 17.80 0.53 5.97
CA GLY A 143 19.02 -0.28 5.85
C GLY A 143 18.82 -1.60 5.12
N ILE A 144 17.57 -1.97 4.79
CA ILE A 144 17.24 -3.21 4.08
C ILE A 144 16.63 -2.84 2.73
N ARG A 145 17.43 -2.89 1.67
CA ARG A 145 16.92 -2.94 0.30
C ARG A 145 16.83 -4.40 -0.12
N GLN A 146 15.63 -4.98 -0.01
CA GLN A 146 15.32 -6.16 -0.80
C GLN A 146 15.20 -5.68 -2.24
N GLY A 147 16.29 -5.77 -3.00
CA GLY A 147 16.25 -5.52 -4.43
C GLY A 147 15.39 -6.59 -5.08
N TYR A 148 14.42 -6.17 -5.87
CA TYR A 148 13.85 -7.00 -6.93
C TYR A 148 14.75 -6.95 -8.16
#